data_AF-A0A8C1SAU7-F1
#
_entry.id   AF-A0A8C1SAU7-F1
#
_cell.length_a   1.000
_cell.length_b   1.000
_cell.length_c   1.000
_cell.angle_alpha   90.00
_cell.angle_beta   90.00
_cell.angle_gamma   90.00
#
_symmetry.space_group_name_H-M   'P 1'
#
loop_
_entity.id
_entity.type
_entity.pdbx_description
1 polymer ?
#
loop_
_entity_poly.entity_id
_entity_poly.type
_entity_poly.pdbx_seq_one_letter_code
_entity_poly.pdbx_strand_id
1 'polypeptide(L)'
;MGLLVKELTCKGIALPEPRLIRSAGASTVLPLYFIGLYSDRKLLAQGPGETVLAAEEEAARVALRKLYGFTENRRPWDYTAPHEQLQKPSAQALTSE
;
A
#
# COMPACT_ATOMS: atom_id res chain seq x y z
N MET A 1 15.37 -4.10 1.74
CA MET A 1 14.47 -5.01 2.49
C MET A 1 14.40 -4.81 4.02
N GLY A 2 15.37 -4.14 4.65
CA GLY A 2 15.46 -4.11 6.13
C GLY A 2 14.24 -3.54 6.89
N LEU A 3 13.61 -2.46 6.41
CA LEU A 3 12.43 -1.89 7.07
C LEU A 3 11.24 -2.86 7.04
N LEU A 4 10.98 -3.50 5.89
CA LEU A 4 9.86 -4.44 5.74
C LEU A 4 10.00 -5.61 6.70
N VAL A 5 11.21 -6.16 6.86
CA VAL A 5 11.46 -7.23 7.82
C VAL A 5 11.13 -6.80 9.25
N LYS A 6 11.57 -5.61 9.67
CA LYS A 6 11.24 -5.07 10.99
C LYS A 6 9.73 -4.95 11.20
N GLU A 7 9.02 -4.40 10.22
CA GLU A 7 7.55 -4.23 10.27
C GLU A 7 6.80 -5.57 10.33
N LEU A 8 7.23 -6.56 9.55
CA LEU A 8 6.62 -7.89 9.55
C LEU A 8 6.85 -8.61 10.90
N THR A 9 8.06 -8.52 11.45
CA THR A 9 8.37 -9.04 12.78
C THR A 9 7.52 -8.38 13.86
N CYS A 10 7.38 -7.05 13.84
CA CYS A 10 6.51 -6.33 14.79
C CYS A 10 5.04 -6.76 14.70
N LYS A 11 4.57 -7.13 13.51
CA LYS A 11 3.19 -7.60 13.27
C LYS A 11 3.01 -9.12 13.44
N GLY A 12 4.07 -9.85 13.79
CA GLY A 12 4.03 -11.31 13.94
C GLY A 12 3.81 -12.09 12.64
N ILE A 13 4.16 -11.49 11.49
CA ILE A 13 4.04 -12.11 10.17
C ILE A 13 5.37 -12.79 9.83
N ALA A 14 5.33 -13.96 9.20
CA ALA A 14 6.53 -14.68 8.76
C ALA A 14 7.39 -13.83 7.81
N LEU A 15 8.69 -14.05 7.86
CA LEU A 15 9.65 -13.30 7.05
C LEU A 15 9.37 -13.44 5.54
N PRO A 16 9.59 -12.38 4.76
CA PRO A 16 9.29 -12.40 3.33
C PRO A 16 10.40 -13.14 2.57
N GLU A 17 10.01 -14.07 1.71
CA GLU A 17 10.86 -14.78 0.75
C GLU A 17 10.73 -14.14 -0.65
N PRO A 18 11.81 -13.55 -1.21
CA PRO A 18 11.80 -13.07 -2.58
C PRO A 18 11.89 -14.22 -3.58
N ARG A 19 11.05 -14.18 -4.62
CA ARG A 19 11.03 -15.14 -5.73
C ARG A 19 10.92 -14.41 -7.07
N LEU A 20 11.65 -14.85 -8.07
CA LEU A 20 11.49 -14.37 -9.44
C LEU A 20 10.16 -14.92 -10.01
N ILE A 21 9.24 -14.03 -10.38
CA ILE A 21 7.94 -14.40 -10.97
C ILE A 21 8.03 -14.38 -12.50
N ARG A 22 8.64 -13.33 -13.07
CA ARG A 22 8.81 -13.15 -14.51
C ARG A 22 10.14 -12.47 -14.82
N SER A 23 10.66 -12.74 -16.01
CA SER A 23 11.80 -12.03 -16.57
C SER A 23 11.63 -11.87 -18.08
N ALA A 24 12.08 -10.74 -18.62
CA ALA A 24 12.16 -10.51 -20.05
C ALA A 24 13.54 -9.93 -20.39
N GLY A 25 14.15 -10.40 -21.48
CA GLY A 25 15.41 -9.86 -21.97
C GLY A 25 16.59 -10.02 -21.01
N ALA A 26 16.69 -11.12 -20.24
CA ALA A 26 17.74 -11.29 -19.23
C ALA A 26 19.18 -11.10 -19.76
N SER A 27 19.41 -11.39 -21.04
CA SER A 27 20.70 -11.24 -21.72
C SER A 27 20.82 -9.96 -22.58
N THR A 28 19.85 -9.05 -22.51
CA THR A 28 19.89 -7.78 -23.24
C THR A 28 20.43 -6.67 -22.35
N VAL A 29 20.71 -5.50 -22.94
CA VAL A 29 21.12 -4.29 -22.20
C VAL A 29 19.99 -3.74 -21.34
N LEU A 30 18.73 -4.04 -21.70
CA LEU A 30 17.52 -3.54 -21.03
C LEU A 30 16.67 -4.72 -20.52
N PRO A 31 17.15 -5.46 -19.50
CA PRO A 31 16.38 -6.54 -18.89
C PRO A 31 15.25 -5.99 -18.01
N LEU A 32 14.21 -6.81 -17.83
CA LEU A 32 13.09 -6.53 -16.94
C LEU A 32 12.81 -7.76 -16.07
N TYR A 33 12.93 -7.61 -14.77
CA TYR A 33 12.65 -8.64 -13.78
C TYR A 33 11.43 -8.26 -12.94
N PHE A 34 10.59 -9.24 -12.62
CA PHE A 34 9.52 -9.11 -11.63
C PHE A 34 9.80 -10.02 -10.46
N ILE A 35 9.93 -9.44 -9.28
CA ILE A 35 10.12 -10.18 -8.03
C ILE A 35 8.86 -10.10 -7.20
N GLY A 36 8.43 -11.25 -6.70
CA GLY A 36 7.37 -11.39 -5.72
C GLY A 36 7.93 -11.63 -4.33
N LEU A 37 7.38 -10.96 -3.34
CA LEU A 37 7.62 -11.24 -1.94
C LEU A 37 6.50 -12.15 -1.42
N TYR A 38 6.88 -13.35 -0.98
CA TYR A 38 5.96 -14.30 -0.39
C TYR A 38 6.16 -14.38 1.12
N SER A 39 5.10 -14.53 1.89
CA SER A 39 5.16 -14.88 3.30
C SER A 39 4.12 -15.98 3.54
N ASP A 40 4.54 -17.09 4.14
CA ASP A 40 3.71 -18.30 4.29
C ASP A 40 3.04 -18.76 2.99
N ARG A 41 3.79 -18.75 1.89
CA ARG A 41 3.34 -19.09 0.52
C ARG A 41 2.25 -18.16 -0.04
N LYS A 42 1.95 -17.05 0.62
CA LYS A 42 1.03 -16.01 0.13
C LYS A 42 1.81 -14.85 -0.45
N LEU A 43 1.41 -14.40 -1.63
CA LEU A 43 2.03 -13.24 -2.28
C LEU A 43 1.65 -11.95 -1.55
N LEU A 44 2.62 -11.28 -0.95
CA LEU A 44 2.44 -9.98 -0.29
C LEU A 44 2.44 -8.83 -1.32
N ALA A 45 3.48 -8.80 -2.15
CA ALA A 45 3.70 -7.74 -3.13
C ALA A 45 4.57 -8.24 -4.28
N GLN A 46 4.53 -7.50 -5.39
CA GLN A 46 5.41 -7.71 -6.52
C GLN A 46 5.98 -6.36 -6.98
N GLY A 47 7.20 -6.36 -7.50
CA GLY A 47 7.88 -5.16 -8.01
C GLY A 47 8.65 -5.48 -9.29
N PRO A 48 8.59 -4.60 -10.30
CA PRO A 48 9.47 -4.66 -11.46
C PRO A 48 10.83 -4.01 -11.16
N GLY A 49 11.86 -4.37 -11.93
CA GLY A 49 13.16 -3.70 -11.90
C GLY A 49 14.11 -4.16 -13.01
N GLU A 50 15.10 -3.32 -13.30
CA GLU A 50 16.16 -3.59 -14.29
C GLU A 50 17.12 -4.67 -13.79
N THR A 51 17.34 -4.75 -12.49
CA THR A 51 18.11 -5.83 -11.86
C THR A 51 17.24 -6.58 -10.87
N VAL A 52 17.66 -7.81 -10.53
CA VAL A 52 17.00 -8.60 -9.49
C VAL A 52 16.97 -7.82 -8.16
N LEU A 53 18.07 -7.19 -7.76
CA LEU A 53 18.11 -6.40 -6.52
C LEU A 53 17.17 -5.19 -6.56
N ALA A 54 17.15 -4.46 -7.68
CA ALA A 54 16.24 -3.31 -7.84
C ALA A 54 14.77 -3.73 -7.79
N ALA A 55 14.41 -4.84 -8.44
CA ALA A 55 13.06 -5.39 -8.42
C ALA A 55 12.65 -5.84 -7.01
N GLU A 56 13.59 -6.39 -6.23
CA GLU A 56 13.34 -6.80 -4.84
C GLU A 56 13.08 -5.58 -3.95
N GLU A 57 13.88 -4.53 -4.09
CA GLU A 57 13.66 -3.27 -3.37
C GLU A 57 12.31 -2.63 -3.71
N GLU A 58 11.92 -2.65 -4.98
CA GLU A 58 10.63 -2.11 -5.39
C GLU A 58 9.48 -2.96 -4.85
N ALA A 59 9.60 -4.29 -4.87
CA ALA A 59 8.62 -5.16 -4.24
C ALA A 59 8.50 -4.87 -2.73
N ALA A 60 9.60 -4.52 -2.05
CA ALA A 60 9.60 -4.07 -0.67
C ALA A 60 8.77 -2.80 -0.48
N ARG A 61 9.00 -1.79 -1.33
CA ARG A 61 8.28 -0.50 -1.27
C ARG A 61 6.79 -0.70 -1.51
N VAL A 62 6.42 -1.54 -2.47
CA VAL A 62 5.02 -1.92 -2.71
C VAL A 62 4.41 -2.60 -1.47
N ALA A 63 5.13 -3.54 -0.82
CA ALA A 63 4.66 -4.19 0.40
C ALA A 63 4.44 -3.18 1.54
N LEU A 64 5.38 -2.26 1.76
CA LEU A 64 5.26 -1.20 2.78
C LEU A 64 4.08 -0.26 2.50
N ARG A 65 3.89 0.17 1.25
CA ARG A 65 2.72 0.98 0.85
C ARG A 65 1.41 0.27 1.18
N LYS A 66 1.33 -1.04 0.94
CA LYS A 66 0.18 -1.87 1.32
C LYS A 66 0.00 -1.95 2.84
N LEU A 67 1.08 -2.19 3.59
CA LEU A 67 1.05 -2.32 5.05
C LEU A 67 0.59 -1.05 5.77
N TYR A 68 0.91 0.12 5.23
CA TYR A 68 0.49 1.42 5.79
C TYR A 68 -0.78 1.99 5.16
N GLY A 69 -1.37 1.32 4.17
CA GLY A 69 -2.58 1.81 3.48
C GLY A 69 -2.35 3.00 2.53
N PHE A 70 -1.10 3.29 2.17
CA PHE A 70 -0.71 4.34 1.21
C PHE A 70 -0.54 3.77 -0.21
N THR A 71 -1.49 2.94 -0.64
CA THR A 71 -1.56 2.44 -2.02
C THR A 71 -2.19 3.48 -2.94
N GLU A 72 -1.90 3.40 -4.24
CA GLU A 72 -2.50 4.28 -5.25
C GLU A 72 -4.04 4.18 -5.26
N ASN A 73 -4.59 2.99 -4.98
CA ASN A 73 -6.03 2.74 -4.93
C ASN A 73 -6.69 3.14 -3.59
N ARG A 74 -6.04 3.94 -2.74
CA ARG A 74 -6.64 4.42 -1.48
C ARG A 74 -7.76 5.42 -1.78
N ARG A 75 -8.73 5.56 -0.84
CA ARG A 75 -9.75 6.61 -0.94
C ARG A 75 -9.06 7.98 -1.05
N PRO A 76 -9.41 8.82 -2.03
CA PRO A 76 -8.92 10.20 -2.09
C PRO A 76 -9.21 10.94 -0.80
N TRP A 77 -8.40 11.96 -0.51
CA TRP A 77 -8.63 12.78 0.67
C TRP A 77 -9.97 13.50 0.55
N ASP A 78 -10.75 13.49 1.63
CA ASP A 78 -12.02 14.18 1.66
C ASP A 78 -11.81 15.65 2.01
N TYR A 79 -12.09 16.53 1.06
CA TYR A 79 -11.99 17.97 1.24
C TYR A 79 -13.34 18.61 1.59
N THR A 80 -14.40 17.83 1.83
CA THR A 80 -15.68 18.41 2.29
C THR A 80 -15.46 19.19 3.57
N ALA A 81 -15.97 20.42 3.63
CA ALA A 81 -15.92 21.23 4.83
C ALA A 81 -16.50 20.43 6.01
N PRO A 82 -15.88 20.49 7.21
CA PRO A 82 -16.48 19.92 8.40
C PRO A 82 -17.89 20.49 8.51
N HIS A 83 -18.89 19.62 8.57
CA HIS A 83 -20.26 20.05 8.72
C HIS A 83 -20.38 20.65 10.13
N GLU A 84 -20.19 21.97 10.26
CA GLU A 84 -20.69 22.68 11.42
C GLU A 84 -22.18 22.34 11.47
N GLN A 85 -22.58 21.62 12.51
CA GLN A 85 -23.98 21.47 12.84
C GLN A 85 -24.49 22.89 13.07
N LEU A 86 -25.03 23.50 12.01
CA LEU A 86 -25.94 24.62 12.10
C LEU A 86 -27.09 24.14 12.98
N GLN A 87 -26.90 24.31 14.30
CA GLN A 87 -27.96 24.34 15.29
C GLN A 87 -28.88 25.48 14.84
N LYS A 88 -29.79 25.19 13.92
CA LYS A 88 -30.95 26.05 13.70
C LYS A 88 -31.69 26.04 15.04
N PRO A 89 -31.79 27.18 15.75
CA PRO A 89 -32.71 27.26 16.85
C PRO A 89 -34.07 26.90 16.28
N SER A 90 -34.74 25.91 16.88
CA SER A 90 -36.12 25.60 16.56
C SER A 90 -36.92 26.89 16.70
N ALA A 91 -37.35 27.45 15.57
CA ALA A 91 -38.34 28.51 15.53
C ALA A 91 -39.70 27.93 15.96
N GLN A 92 -39.83 27.60 17.25
CA GLN A 92 -41.11 27.42 17.92
C GLN A 92 -41.50 28.80 18.46
N ALA A 93 -42.03 29.63 17.58
CA ALA A 93 -42.74 30.84 17.97
C ALA A 93 -43.80 31.16 16.90
N LEU A 94 -44.74 30.23 16.70
CA LEU A 94 -46.03 30.55 16.10
C LEU A 94 -47.13 29.73 16.79
N THR A 95 -48.17 30.45 17.23
CA THR A 95 -49.46 30.02 17.80
C THR A 95 -49.39 29.62 19.30
N SER A 96 -50.17 30.18 20.23
CA SER A 96 -51.57 30.61 20.15
C SER A 96 -51.92 31.67 21.23
N GLU A 97 -53.09 32.31 20.99
CA GLU A 97 -53.91 33.27 21.75
C GLU A 97 -53.70 33.48 23.26
#